data_AF-A0A6P9E200-F1
#
_entry.id   AF-A0A6P9E200-F1
#
_cell.length_a   1.000
_cell.length_b   1.000
_cell.length_c   1.000
_cell.angle_alpha   90.00
_cell.angle_beta   90.00
_cell.angle_gamma   90.00
#
_symmetry.space_group_name_H-M   'P 1'
#
loop_
_entity.id
_entity.type
_entity.pdbx_description
1 polymer ?
#
loop_
_entity_poly.entity_id
_entity_poly.type
_entity_poly.pdbx_seq_one_letter_code
_entity_poly.pdbx_strand_id
1 'polypeptide(L)'
;MRVKKSKAGFLSGSTGIESVPGPKLPEIDFLNRFNEENQKKYAEADARFKSSPLLKEFLERSNINKEKNRKETQDKYCIRGAEWGVGDCSAEAMSPEDKEKFISELKEKAGVK
;
A
#
# COMPACT_ATOMS: atom_id res chain seq x y z
N MET A 1 46.30 15.63 12.80
CA MET A 1 45.26 16.64 13.14
C MET A 1 44.01 16.37 12.29
N ARG A 2 42.82 16.34 12.93
CA ARG A 2 41.44 16.52 12.39
C ARG A 2 40.77 15.41 11.55
N VAL A 3 39.97 14.61 12.26
CA VAL A 3 38.51 14.37 12.10
C VAL A 3 37.87 14.69 10.74
N LYS A 4 37.12 13.73 10.15
CA LYS A 4 35.64 13.85 9.95
C LYS A 4 34.95 12.55 9.52
N LYS A 5 33.81 12.30 10.18
CA LYS A 5 32.80 11.26 9.95
C LYS A 5 31.94 11.54 8.71
N SER A 6 31.63 10.47 7.99
CA SER A 6 30.44 10.13 7.19
C SER A 6 29.63 11.22 6.47
N LYS A 7 29.47 11.02 5.15
CA LYS A 7 28.34 11.54 4.36
C LYS A 7 27.80 10.41 3.47
N ALA A 8 26.89 9.61 4.03
CA ALA A 8 25.96 8.84 3.22
C ALA A 8 25.03 9.86 2.54
N GLY A 9 24.98 9.89 1.21
CA GLY A 9 24.08 10.79 0.47
C GLY A 9 24.66 11.47 -0.76
N PHE A 10 25.48 10.80 -1.57
CA PHE A 10 25.87 11.34 -2.88
C PHE A 10 25.67 10.40 -4.07
N LEU A 11 25.39 9.10 -3.87
CA LEU A 11 25.28 8.13 -4.96
C LEU A 11 23.86 7.59 -5.17
N SER A 12 22.84 8.41 -4.93
CA SER A 12 21.42 8.09 -5.24
C SER A 12 21.13 8.20 -6.75
N GLY A 13 21.93 7.52 -7.57
CA GLY A 13 21.82 7.57 -9.04
C GLY A 13 22.71 6.60 -9.81
N SER A 14 23.55 5.78 -9.16
CA SER A 14 24.25 4.68 -9.85
C SER A 14 23.34 3.47 -9.91
N THR A 15 23.14 2.92 -11.11
CA THR A 15 22.57 1.59 -11.36
C THR A 15 23.08 0.61 -10.31
N GLY A 16 22.14 -0.03 -9.61
CA GLY A 16 22.41 -0.75 -8.37
C GLY A 16 23.60 -1.70 -8.48
N ILE A 17 24.28 -1.87 -7.34
CA ILE A 17 25.20 -2.97 -7.09
C ILE A 17 24.50 -4.23 -7.61
N GLU A 18 25.00 -4.78 -8.73
CA GLU A 18 24.57 -6.08 -9.23
C GLU A 18 24.59 -7.01 -8.02
N SER A 19 23.43 -7.62 -7.72
CA SER A 19 23.32 -8.58 -6.63
C SER A 19 24.29 -9.71 -6.95
N VAL A 20 25.51 -9.62 -6.43
CA VAL A 20 26.46 -10.72 -6.48
C VAL A 20 25.79 -11.81 -5.66
N PRO A 21 25.33 -12.92 -6.27
CA PRO A 21 24.62 -13.94 -5.52
C PRO A 21 25.60 -14.47 -4.48
N GLY A 22 25.24 -14.29 -3.20
CA GLY A 22 26.00 -14.82 -2.09
C GLY A 22 26.19 -16.33 -2.24
N PRO A 23 27.25 -16.91 -1.65
CA PRO A 23 27.47 -18.36 -1.71
C PRO A 23 26.21 -19.10 -1.26
N LYS A 24 25.82 -20.13 -2.01
CA LYS A 24 24.69 -20.98 -1.63
C LYS A 24 24.99 -21.59 -0.26
N LEU A 25 24.13 -21.30 0.71
CA LEU A 25 24.20 -21.93 2.01
C LEU A 25 24.07 -23.44 1.82
N PRO A 26 24.84 -24.27 2.54
CA PRO A 26 24.71 -25.72 2.44
C PRO A 26 23.28 -26.13 2.76
N GLU A 27 22.63 -26.79 1.82
CA GLU A 27 21.27 -27.31 1.98
C GLU A 27 21.33 -28.51 2.94
N ILE A 28 20.85 -28.30 4.16
CA ILE A 28 20.77 -29.37 5.16
C ILE A 28 19.41 -30.05 4.97
N ASP A 29 19.40 -31.33 4.58
CA ASP A 29 18.18 -32.08 4.24
C ASP A 29 17.07 -32.00 5.29
N PHE A 30 17.43 -31.92 6.58
CA PHE A 30 16.47 -31.77 7.66
C PHE A 30 15.75 -30.41 7.66
N LEU A 31 16.46 -29.32 7.35
CA LEU A 31 15.89 -27.97 7.27
C LEU A 31 14.92 -27.84 6.10
N ASN A 32 15.22 -28.49 4.97
CA ASN A 32 14.33 -28.52 3.82
C ASN A 32 13.03 -29.26 4.15
N ARG A 33 13.10 -30.45 4.77
CA ARG A 33 11.90 -31.20 5.20
C ARG A 33 11.07 -30.45 6.24
N PHE A 34 11.71 -29.81 7.21
CA PHE A 34 11.02 -29.01 8.22
C PHE A 34 10.35 -27.76 7.62
N ASN A 35 11.00 -27.10 6.67
CA ASN A 35 10.41 -25.98 5.94
C ASN A 35 9.22 -26.44 5.09
N GLU A 36 9.32 -27.57 4.38
CA GLU A 36 8.23 -28.14 3.59
C GLU A 36 7.01 -28.53 4.45
N GLU A 37 7.23 -29.16 5.60
CA GLU A 37 6.14 -29.51 6.53
C GLU A 37 5.45 -28.28 7.10
N ASN A 38 6.21 -27.24 7.45
CA ASN A 38 5.63 -25.99 7.94
C ASN A 38 4.87 -25.25 6.82
N GLN A 39 5.42 -25.19 5.61
CA GLN A 39 4.73 -24.61 4.46
C GLN A 39 3.41 -25.34 4.16
N LYS A 40 3.39 -26.67 4.23
CA LYS A 40 2.15 -27.47 4.09
C LYS A 40 1.13 -27.11 5.17
N LYS A 41 1.54 -27.00 6.44
CA LYS A 41 0.64 -26.59 7.53
C LYS A 41 0.06 -25.18 7.31
N TYR A 42 0.86 -24.22 6.85
CA TYR A 42 0.37 -22.88 6.52
C TYR A 42 -0.60 -22.90 5.33
N ALA A 43 -0.31 -23.68 4.29
CA ALA A 43 -1.18 -23.83 3.13
C ALA A 43 -2.52 -24.48 3.49
N GLU A 44 -2.51 -25.50 4.36
CA GLU A 44 -3.73 -26.14 4.87
C GLU A 44 -4.55 -25.19 5.75
N ALA A 45 -3.91 -24.43 6.63
CA ALA A 45 -4.58 -23.43 7.45
C ALA A 45 -5.19 -22.30 6.61
N ASP A 46 -4.48 -21.83 5.59
CA ASP A 46 -4.97 -20.82 4.66
C ASP A 46 -6.13 -21.36 3.79
N ALA A 47 -6.06 -22.62 3.35
CA ALA A 47 -7.18 -23.27 2.65
C ALA A 47 -8.42 -23.42 3.53
N ARG A 48 -8.24 -23.77 4.81
CA ARG A 48 -9.34 -23.81 5.80
C ARG A 48 -9.93 -22.42 6.04
N PHE A 49 -9.10 -21.39 6.10
CA PHE A 49 -9.55 -20.02 6.27
C PHE A 49 -10.33 -19.52 5.04
N LYS A 50 -9.80 -19.76 3.83
CA LYS A 50 -10.45 -19.42 2.55
C LYS A 50 -11.78 -20.13 2.35
N SER A 51 -11.91 -21.35 2.84
CA SER A 51 -13.17 -22.11 2.78
C SER A 51 -14.14 -21.76 3.92
N SER A 52 -13.72 -20.95 4.89
CA SER A 52 -14.56 -20.62 6.05
C SER A 52 -15.84 -19.88 5.64
N PRO A 53 -16.99 -20.19 6.26
CA PRO A 53 -18.25 -19.52 5.95
C PRO A 53 -18.22 -18.03 6.30
N LEU A 54 -17.45 -17.66 7.34
CA LEU A 54 -17.29 -16.27 7.77
C LEU A 54 -16.62 -15.42 6.68
N LEU A 55 -15.56 -15.92 6.04
CA LEU A 55 -14.88 -15.17 4.99
C LEU A 55 -15.82 -14.90 3.81
N LYS A 56 -16.63 -15.89 3.42
CA LYS A 56 -17.61 -15.73 2.34
C LYS A 56 -18.63 -14.65 2.66
N GLU A 57 -19.20 -14.67 3.87
CA GLU A 57 -20.15 -13.65 4.31
C GLU A 57 -19.52 -12.24 4.29
N PHE A 58 -18.28 -12.11 4.81
CA PHE A 58 -17.60 -10.82 4.81
C PHE A 58 -17.26 -10.32 3.40
N LEU A 59 -16.90 -11.22 2.47
CA LEU A 59 -16.66 -10.86 1.08
C LEU A 59 -17.94 -10.37 0.40
N GLU A 60 -19.06 -11.07 0.59
CA GLU A 60 -20.36 -10.67 0.06
C GLU A 60 -20.80 -9.32 0.61
N ARG A 61 -20.69 -9.12 1.93
CA ARG A 61 -20.99 -7.83 2.58
C ARG A 61 -20.07 -6.72 2.09
N SER A 62 -18.78 -7.01 1.90
CA SER A 62 -17.81 -6.05 1.38
C SER A 62 -18.16 -5.60 -0.04
N ASN A 63 -18.54 -6.56 -0.91
CA ASN A 63 -18.96 -6.25 -2.28
C ASN A 63 -20.22 -5.38 -2.31
N ILE A 64 -21.22 -5.70 -1.47
CA ILE A 64 -22.44 -4.90 -1.35
C ILE A 64 -22.12 -3.49 -0.85
N ASN A 65 -21.25 -3.36 0.15
CA ASN A 65 -20.84 -2.06 0.70
C ASN A 65 -20.04 -1.23 -0.31
N LYS A 66 -19.18 -1.88 -1.11
CA LYS A 66 -18.39 -1.23 -2.15
C LYS A 66 -19.29 -0.59 -3.21
N GLU A 67 -20.32 -1.31 -3.67
CA GLU A 67 -21.26 -0.75 -4.65
C GLU A 67 -22.14 0.34 -4.04
N LYS A 68 -22.64 0.15 -2.82
CA LYS A 68 -23.45 1.16 -2.11
C LYS A 68 -22.69 2.46 -1.89
N ASN A 69 -21.44 2.38 -1.44
CA ASN A 69 -20.65 3.52 -1.01
C ASN A 69 -19.65 4.00 -2.09
N ARG A 70 -19.82 3.55 -3.35
CA ARG A 70 -18.85 3.83 -4.41
C ARG A 70 -18.63 5.33 -4.63
N LYS A 71 -19.72 6.10 -4.72
CA LYS A 71 -19.68 7.56 -4.90
C LYS A 71 -19.05 8.25 -3.71
N GLU A 72 -19.55 7.97 -2.51
CA GLU A 72 -19.01 8.54 -1.26
C GLU A 72 -17.50 8.25 -1.10
N THR A 73 -17.07 7.04 -1.46
CA THR A 73 -15.68 6.62 -1.44
C THR A 73 -14.85 7.43 -2.45
N GLN A 74 -15.34 7.58 -3.69
CA GLN A 74 -14.69 8.41 -4.70
C GLN A 74 -14.59 9.87 -4.27
N ASP A 75 -15.65 10.43 -3.69
CA ASP A 75 -15.68 11.81 -3.21
C ASP A 75 -14.64 12.02 -2.10
N LYS A 76 -14.55 11.08 -1.14
CA LYS A 76 -13.51 11.11 -0.08
C LYS A 76 -12.09 11.06 -0.64
N TYR A 77 -11.85 10.22 -1.65
CA TYR A 77 -10.55 10.15 -2.31
C TYR A 77 -10.23 11.43 -3.07
N CYS A 78 -11.21 12.03 -3.74
CA CYS A 78 -11.04 13.26 -4.50
C CYS A 78 -10.75 14.45 -3.58
N ILE A 79 -11.48 14.58 -2.46
CA ILE A 79 -11.22 15.62 -1.44
C ILE A 79 -9.80 15.47 -0.88
N ARG A 80 -9.41 14.25 -0.49
CA ARG A 80 -8.06 14.00 0.06
C ARG A 80 -6.97 14.24 -0.99
N GLY A 81 -7.23 13.87 -2.24
CA GLY A 81 -6.33 14.13 -3.36
C GLY A 81 -6.15 15.63 -3.63
N ALA A 82 -7.22 16.41 -3.54
CA ALA A 82 -7.17 17.86 -3.65
C ALA A 82 -6.39 18.49 -2.49
N GLU A 83 -6.58 18.01 -1.26
CA GLU A 83 -5.86 18.46 -0.07
C GLU A 83 -4.36 18.15 -0.14
N TRP A 84 -4.00 16.92 -0.52
CA TRP A 84 -2.62 16.43 -0.52
C TRP A 84 -1.88 16.72 -1.83
N GLY A 85 -2.58 17.21 -2.85
CA GLY A 85 -2.00 17.50 -4.16
C GLY A 85 -1.60 16.25 -4.95
N VAL A 86 -2.23 15.09 -4.69
CA VAL A 86 -1.88 13.81 -5.33
C VAL A 86 -3.09 13.22 -6.07
N GLY A 87 -2.89 12.80 -7.32
CA GLY A 87 -3.88 12.10 -8.14
C GLY A 87 -4.68 13.00 -9.07
N ASP A 88 -5.70 12.43 -9.71
CA ASP A 88 -6.48 13.08 -10.78
C ASP A 88 -7.31 14.28 -10.30
N CYS A 89 -7.60 14.36 -8.99
CA CYS A 89 -8.28 15.50 -8.35
C CYS A 89 -7.29 16.50 -7.69
N SER A 90 -6.00 16.45 -8.00
CA SER A 90 -5.01 17.34 -7.38
C SER A 90 -5.24 18.80 -7.75
N ALA A 91 -5.17 19.67 -6.74
CA ALA A 91 -5.29 21.13 -6.89
C ALA A 91 -3.93 21.84 -6.75
N GLU A 92 -2.83 21.10 -6.93
CA GLU A 92 -1.46 21.58 -6.66
C GLU A 92 -0.97 22.63 -7.68
N ALA A 93 -1.51 22.62 -8.90
CA ALA A 93 -1.21 23.60 -9.93
C ALA A 93 -2.08 24.88 -9.83
N MET A 94 -2.99 24.96 -8.87
CA MET A 94 -3.87 26.12 -8.67
C MET A 94 -3.20 27.15 -7.77
N SER A 95 -3.66 28.41 -7.83
CA SER A 95 -3.28 29.41 -6.83
C SER A 95 -3.74 28.94 -5.44
N PRO A 96 -3.08 29.37 -4.34
CA PRO A 96 -3.49 29.01 -2.98
C PRO A 96 -4.97 29.33 -2.72
N GLU A 97 -5.44 30.47 -3.23
CA GLU A 97 -6.82 30.93 -3.05
C GLU A 97 -7.82 30.08 -3.85
N ASP A 98 -7.45 29.64 -5.06
CA ASP A 98 -8.33 28.81 -5.89
C ASP A 98 -8.32 27.34 -5.43
N LYS A 99 -7.21 26.87 -4.85
CA LYS A 99 -7.11 25.55 -4.20
C LYS A 99 -8.08 25.45 -3.03
N GLU A 100 -8.14 26.45 -2.16
CA GLU A 100 -9.06 26.48 -1.03
C GLU A 100 -10.53 26.52 -1.47
N LYS A 101 -10.87 27.34 -2.47
CA LYS A 101 -12.22 27.40 -3.05
C LYS A 101 -12.63 26.07 -3.71
N PHE A 102 -11.72 25.44 -4.44
CA PHE A 102 -11.99 24.14 -5.07
C PHE A 102 -12.24 23.05 -4.01
N ILE A 103 -11.46 23.03 -2.93
CA ILE A 103 -11.66 22.09 -1.82
C ILE A 103 -12.99 22.36 -1.10
N SER A 104 -13.38 23.61 -0.89
CA SER A 104 -14.66 23.93 -0.25
C SER A 104 -15.86 23.51 -1.10
N GLU A 105 -15.82 23.75 -2.41
CA GLU A 105 -16.86 23.26 -3.34
C GLU A 105 -16.96 21.73 -3.37
N LEU A 106 -15.83 21.02 -3.32
CA LEU A 106 -15.82 19.56 -3.25
C LEU A 106 -16.42 19.04 -1.95
N LYS A 107 -16.13 19.69 -0.82
CA LYS A 107 -16.71 19.35 0.49
C LYS A 107 -18.23 19.58 0.53
N GLU A 108 -18.69 20.68 -0.05
CA GLU A 108 -20.12 20.98 -0.18
C GLU A 108 -20.84 19.94 -1.05
N LYS A 109 -20.28 19.58 -2.21
CA LYS A 109 -20.84 18.54 -3.10
C LYS A 109 -20.87 17.15 -2.45
N ALA A 110 -19.88 16.82 -1.63
CA ALA A 110 -19.82 15.56 -0.90
C ALA A 110 -20.69 15.55 0.37
N GLY A 111 -21.35 16.66 0.72
CA GLY A 111 -22.15 16.77 1.95
C GLY A 111 -21.31 16.73 3.23
N VAL A 112 -20.00 16.96 3.14
CA VAL A 112 -19.09 17.03 4.28
C VAL A 112 -19.06 18.48 4.75
N LYS A 113 -19.86 18.80 5.78
CA LYS A 113 -19.86 20.11 6.43
C LYS A 113 -18.55 20.38 7.16
#